data_AF-A0A2T9Y5E6-F1
#
_entry.id   AF-A0A2T9Y5E6-F1
#
_cell.length_a   1.000
_cell.length_b   1.000
_cell.length_c   1.000
_cell.angle_alpha   90.00
_cell.angle_beta   90.00
_cell.angle_gamma   90.00
#
_symmetry.space_group_name_H-M   'P 1'
#
loop_
_entity.id
_entity.type
_entity.pdbx_description
1 polymer ?
#
loop_
_entity_poly.entity_id
_entity_poly.type
_entity_poly.pdbx_seq_one_letter_code
_entity_poly.pdbx_strand_id
1 'polypeptide(L)'
;MENNLLNQTSLKNLSTSRKSQKIKQIQKIVASISYGNPEELYEYFFRHSRFGKSLVRVFLNDFKEKRMVKNILLLYQSLPIFSKKKSNILGP
;
A
#
# COMPACT_ATOMS: atom_id res chain seq x y z
N MET A 1 14.25 -2.90 28.61
CA MET A 1 12.88 -2.46 28.23
C MET A 1 12.60 -2.52 26.73
N GLU A 2 13.56 -2.85 25.86
CA GLU A 2 13.38 -2.81 24.40
C GLU A 2 12.56 -3.98 23.82
N ASN A 3 12.51 -5.13 24.50
CA ASN A 3 11.83 -6.34 24.00
C ASN A 3 10.29 -6.25 23.97
N ASN A 4 9.68 -5.28 24.69
CA ASN A 4 8.22 -5.12 24.70
C ASN A 4 7.67 -4.34 23.50
N LEU A 5 8.47 -3.49 22.87
CA LEU A 5 8.03 -2.67 21.72
C LEU A 5 7.89 -3.52 20.43
N LEU A 6 8.78 -4.50 20.26
CA LEU A 6 8.78 -5.42 19.11
C LEU A 6 7.59 -6.39 19.11
N ASN A 7 7.17 -6.88 20.28
CA ASN A 7 5.98 -7.74 20.39
C ASN A 7 4.67 -6.98 20.15
N GLN A 8 4.61 -5.68 20.46
CA GLN A 8 3.41 -4.87 20.22
C GLN A 8 3.22 -4.47 18.75
N THR A 9 4.29 -4.44 17.95
CA THR A 9 4.29 -4.07 16.52
C THR A 9 4.11 -5.26 15.57
N SER A 10 4.18 -6.50 16.07
CA SER A 10 3.98 -7.69 15.23
C SER A 10 2.54 -7.79 14.74
N LEU A 11 2.35 -7.60 13.42
CA LEU A 11 1.09 -7.83 12.73
C LEU A 11 0.92 -9.29 12.28
N LYS A 12 1.99 -10.10 12.28
CA LYS A 12 2.02 -11.42 11.60
C LYS A 12 0.87 -12.34 12.01
N ASN A 13 0.59 -12.44 13.30
CA ASN A 13 -0.35 -13.42 13.86
C ASN A 13 -1.77 -12.86 14.08
N LEU A 14 -2.04 -11.64 13.62
CA LEU A 14 -3.35 -10.99 13.80
C LEU A 14 -4.30 -11.33 12.65
N SER A 15 -5.58 -11.50 13.00
CA SER A 15 -6.67 -11.52 12.01
C SER A 15 -6.74 -10.18 11.27
N THR A 16 -7.33 -10.17 10.07
CA THR A 16 -7.50 -8.97 9.24
C THR A 16 -8.20 -7.84 9.99
N SER A 17 -9.24 -8.16 10.77
CA SER A 17 -9.94 -7.18 11.61
C SER A 17 -9.02 -6.55 12.67
N ARG A 18 -8.26 -7.37 13.40
CA ARG A 18 -7.31 -6.88 14.42
C ARG A 18 -6.16 -6.08 13.81
N LYS A 19 -5.66 -6.48 12.63
CA LYS A 19 -4.68 -5.69 11.86
C LYS A 19 -5.24 -4.31 11.53
N SER A 20 -6.45 -4.24 11.01
CA SER A 20 -7.12 -2.97 10.68
C SER A 20 -7.28 -2.07 11.90
N GLN A 21 -7.71 -2.63 13.04
CA GLN A 21 -7.82 -1.88 14.30
C GLN A 21 -6.47 -1.32 14.77
N LYS A 22 -5.41 -2.13 14.75
CA LYS A 22 -4.06 -1.65 15.12
C LYS A 22 -3.54 -0.57 14.18
N ILE A 23 -3.75 -0.72 12.87
CA ILE A 23 -3.35 0.30 11.89
C ILE A 23 -4.07 1.62 12.19
N LYS A 24 -5.37 1.60 12.47
CA LYS A 24 -6.12 2.81 12.85
C LYS A 24 -5.58 3.46 14.13
N GLN A 25 -5.18 2.66 15.12
CA GLN A 25 -4.56 3.18 16.35
C GLN A 25 -3.22 3.86 16.05
N ILE A 26 -2.35 3.22 15.26
CA ILE A 26 -1.07 3.80 14.84
C ILE A 26 -1.30 5.10 14.07
N GLN A 27 -2.25 5.14 13.13
CA GLN A 27 -2.59 6.35 12.39
C GLN A 27 -3.05 7.49 13.30
N LYS A 28 -3.87 7.20 14.32
CA LYS A 28 -4.27 8.21 15.33
C LYS A 28 -3.07 8.75 16.11
N ILE A 29 -2.15 7.87 16.53
CA ILE A 29 -0.93 8.28 17.23
C ILE A 29 -0.09 9.18 16.32
N VAL A 30 0.16 8.76 15.06
CA VAL A 30 0.94 9.57 14.11
C VAL A 30 0.27 10.92 13.85
N ALA A 31 -1.05 10.96 13.66
CA ALA A 31 -1.79 12.22 13.51
C ALA A 31 -1.65 13.13 14.75
N SER A 32 -1.66 12.57 15.96
CA SER A 32 -1.52 13.33 17.20
C SER A 32 -0.12 13.94 17.38
N ILE A 33 0.95 13.19 17.08
CA ILE A 33 2.34 13.67 17.22
C ILE A 33 2.74 14.62 16.09
N SER A 34 2.01 14.59 14.97
CA SER A 34 2.21 15.46 13.82
C SER A 34 1.33 16.70 13.85
N TYR A 35 0.62 16.97 14.94
CA TYR A 35 -0.31 18.10 15.05
C TYR A 35 -1.33 18.17 13.91
N GLY A 36 -1.77 17.00 13.42
CA GLY A 36 -2.71 16.89 12.31
C GLY A 36 -2.08 16.87 10.91
N ASN A 37 -0.76 16.99 10.78
CA ASN A 37 -0.05 16.92 9.50
C ASN A 37 0.94 15.74 9.40
N PRO A 38 0.44 14.49 9.35
CA PRO A 38 1.30 13.31 9.33
C PRO A 38 2.14 13.19 8.06
N GLU A 39 1.76 13.86 6.97
CA GLU A 39 2.45 13.84 5.69
C GLU A 39 3.86 14.40 5.79
N GLU A 40 4.03 15.55 6.45
CA GLU A 40 5.36 16.14 6.71
C GLU A 40 6.25 15.19 7.50
N LEU A 41 5.67 14.49 8.48
CA LEU A 41 6.39 13.57 9.34
C LEU A 41 6.83 12.32 8.56
N TYR A 42 5.99 11.81 7.67
CA TYR A 42 6.35 10.74 6.73
C TYR A 42 7.43 11.19 5.75
N GLU A 43 7.27 12.37 5.13
CA GLU A 43 8.26 12.92 4.20
C GLU A 43 9.61 13.07 4.87
N TYR A 44 9.65 13.68 6.05
CA TYR A 44 10.87 13.83 6.82
C TYR A 44 11.52 12.48 7.12
N PHE A 45 10.73 11.51 7.61
CA PHE A 45 11.21 10.16 7.90
C PHE A 45 11.80 9.47 6.66
N PHE A 46 11.08 9.45 5.53
CA PHE A 46 11.56 8.77 4.33
C PHE A 46 12.76 9.48 3.67
N ARG A 47 12.88 10.80 3.82
CA ARG A 47 14.00 11.58 3.27
C ARG A 47 15.25 11.57 4.17
N HIS A 48 15.11 11.45 5.49
CA HIS A 48 16.23 11.67 6.42
C HIS A 48 16.64 10.42 7.20
N SER A 49 15.72 9.50 7.51
CA SER A 49 16.04 8.27 8.23
C SER A 49 16.75 7.26 7.33
N ARG A 50 17.84 6.64 7.84
CA ARG A 50 18.50 5.50 7.17
C ARG A 50 17.51 4.35 6.93
N PHE A 51 16.65 4.09 7.91
CA PHE A 51 15.62 3.06 7.80
C PHE A 51 14.54 3.44 6.78
N GLY A 52 14.05 4.69 6.82
CA GLY A 52 13.09 5.20 5.82
C GLY A 52 13.60 5.09 4.39
N LYS A 53 14.85 5.52 4.13
CA LYS A 53 15.50 5.38 2.82
C LYS A 53 15.64 3.92 2.36
N SER A 54 15.88 3.00 3.30
CA SER A 54 15.96 1.58 3.02
C SER A 54 14.60 1.01 2.64
N LEU A 55 13.53 1.40 3.36
CA LEU A 55 12.17 0.98 3.04
C LEU A 55 11.77 1.46 1.64
N VAL A 56 12.03 2.73 1.30
CA VAL A 56 11.75 3.26 -0.04
C VAL A 56 12.46 2.42 -1.10
N ARG A 57 13.72 2.06 -0.91
CA ARG A 57 14.46 1.22 -1.86
C ARG A 57 13.86 -0.18 -2.03
N VAL A 58 13.50 -0.85 -0.93
CA VAL A 58 12.88 -2.18 -0.96
C VAL A 58 11.54 -2.11 -1.68
N PHE A 59 10.67 -1.20 -1.27
CA PHE A 59 9.34 -1.08 -1.83
C PHE A 59 9.29 -0.44 -3.22
N LEU A 60 10.34 0.28 -3.67
CA LEU A 60 10.39 0.82 -5.03
C LEU A 60 10.32 -0.31 -6.07
N ASN A 61 11.02 -1.41 -5.79
CA ASN A 61 11.06 -2.57 -6.66
C ASN A 61 9.71 -3.30 -6.64
N ASP A 62 9.14 -3.55 -5.45
CA ASP A 62 7.81 -4.13 -5.30
C ASP A 62 6.73 -3.27 -6.00
N PHE A 63 6.83 -1.95 -5.92
CA PHE A 63 5.90 -1.04 -6.55
C PHE A 63 6.02 -1.05 -8.08
N LYS A 64 7.26 -1.08 -8.61
CA LYS A 64 7.50 -1.24 -10.05
C LYS A 64 6.90 -2.56 -10.56
N GLU A 65 7.11 -3.65 -9.83
CA GLU A 65 6.55 -4.96 -10.17
C GLU A 65 5.02 -4.94 -10.14
N LYS A 66 4.41 -4.46 -9.06
CA LYS A 66 2.94 -4.32 -8.97
C LYS A 66 2.36 -3.42 -10.05
N ARG A 67 3.05 -2.33 -10.39
CA ARG A 67 2.65 -1.43 -11.49
C ARG A 67 2.75 -2.15 -12.84
N MET A 68 3.80 -2.93 -13.06
CA MET A 68 3.96 -3.74 -14.26
C MET A 68 2.84 -4.79 -14.38
N VAL A 69 2.54 -5.52 -13.30
CA VAL A 69 1.42 -6.47 -13.25
C VAL A 69 0.09 -5.78 -13.56
N LYS A 70 -0.18 -4.62 -12.94
CA LYS A 70 -1.39 -3.84 -13.23
C LYS A 70 -1.46 -3.42 -14.69
N ASN A 71 -0.35 -2.96 -15.26
CA ASN A 71 -0.28 -2.57 -16.67
C ASN A 71 -0.52 -3.75 -17.61
N ILE A 72 0.06 -4.92 -17.32
CA ILE A 72 -0.17 -6.16 -18.08
C ILE A 72 -1.65 -6.55 -18.03
N LEU A 73 -2.28 -6.49 -16.85
CA LEU A 73 -3.71 -6.77 -16.70
C LEU A 73 -4.58 -5.80 -17.51
N LEU A 74 -4.25 -4.49 -17.49
CA LEU A 74 -4.96 -3.49 -18.29
C LEU A 74 -4.79 -3.75 -19.80
N LEU A 75 -3.57 -4.07 -20.24
CA LEU A 75 -3.30 -4.43 -21.64
C LEU A 75 -4.06 -5.69 -22.05
N TYR A 76 -4.04 -6.72 -21.23
CA TYR A 76 -4.80 -7.96 -21.45
C TYR A 76 -6.30 -7.69 -21.58
N GLN A 77 -6.87 -6.87 -20.69
CA GLN A 77 -8.28 -6.45 -20.75
C GLN A 77 -8.60 -5.60 -21.98
N SER A 78 -7.61 -4.86 -22.52
CA SER A 78 -7.77 -4.06 -23.73
C SER A 78 -7.72 -4.86 -25.03
N LEU A 79 -7.36 -6.16 -24.99
CA LEU A 79 -7.29 -6.98 -26.19
C LEU A 79 -8.68 -7.19 -26.83
N PRO A 80 -8.80 -7.21 -28.17
CA PRO A 80 -10.07 -7.35 -28.88
C PRO A 80 -10.87 -8.61 -28.53
N ILE A 81 -10.17 -9.66 -28.08
CA ILE A 81 -10.74 -10.94 -27.64
C ILE A 81 -11.62 -10.75 -26.39
N PHE A 82 -11.30 -9.75 -25.55
CA PHE A 82 -12.08 -9.36 -24.38
C PHE A 82 -12.98 -8.14 -24.65
N SER A 83 -12.79 -7.42 -25.77
CA SER A 83 -13.64 -6.29 -26.19
C SER A 83 -14.92 -6.73 -26.92
N LYS A 84 -15.01 -7.98 -27.40
CA LYS A 84 -16.18 -8.50 -28.12
C LYS A 84 -17.23 -9.10 -27.19
N LYS A 85 -18.03 -8.24 -26.56
CA LYS A 85 -19.46 -8.49 -26.30
C LYS A 85 -20.21 -7.16 -26.16
N LYS A 86 -20.47 -6.52 -27.30
CA LYS A 86 -21.62 -5.62 -27.59
C LYS A 86 -21.52 -5.14 -29.04
N SER A 87 -21.53 -6.05 -30.00
CA SER A 87 -21.86 -5.70 -31.39
C SER A 87 -23.31 -6.09 -31.65
N ASN A 88 -24.25 -5.21 -31.33
CA ASN A 88 -25.63 -5.28 -31.81
C ASN A 88 -25.68 -4.78 -33.26
N ILE A 89 -24.91 -5.39 -34.17
CA ILE A 89 -24.93 -5.00 -35.59
C ILE A 89 -25.98 -5.82 -36.38
N LEU A 90 -26.55 -6.86 -35.80
CA LEU A 90 -27.71 -7.57 -36.36
C LEU A 90 -28.66 -7.98 -35.22
N GLY A 91 -29.61 -7.11 -34.91
CA GLY A 91 -30.86 -7.47 -34.23
C GLY A 91 -32.00 -6.99 -35.13
N PRO A 92 -33.11 -7.75 -35.21
CA PRO A 92 -34.02 -7.84 -36.36
C PRO A 92 -34.58 -6.51 -36.89
#